data_AF-A0A0F7VML0-F1
#
_entry.id   AF-A0A0F7VML0-F1
#
_cell.length_a   1.000
_cell.length_b   1.000
_cell.length_c   1.000
_cell.angle_alpha   90.00
_cell.angle_beta   90.00
_cell.angle_gamma   90.00
#
_symmetry.space_group_name_H-M   'P 1'
#
loop_
_entity.id
_entity.type
_entity.pdbx_description
1 polymer ?
#
loop_
_entity_poly.entity_id
_entity_poly.type
_entity_poly.pdbx_seq_one_letter_code
_entity_poly.pdbx_strand_id
1 'polypeptide(L)'
;MTTPVRRRARTLRQRILGYITGAVDRLRAAWSILATAQTRLLNALTDIRPGRSAGTGTRLRAALAAFNTSLGAFARTAGAFAERWASSDLPLIYREGAWTMLDNAARPNRLFQWTDRHRGAVTSLSAQYYADLTARITEALRRARAFLRAVQDAARDALSVRIDAAALRRDHPLDTVIYANNARHPVEAWARAAITWQAVTTANTAAARTALDELGTDWVEVRDGPDCGWTSHDDPDRANRTLRTVQDALAYPSAHPHCIREFLPRLDLIGRAEIRSGALL
;
A
#
# COMPACT_ATOMS: atom_id res chain seq x y z
N MET A 1 -27.63 -23.59 32.17
CA MET A 1 -26.21 -23.19 32.09
C MET A 1 -25.85 -22.99 30.62
N THR A 2 -25.98 -21.76 30.12
CA THR A 2 -25.53 -21.40 28.77
C THR A 2 -24.13 -20.82 28.87
N THR A 3 -23.13 -21.62 28.52
CA THR A 3 -21.75 -21.14 28.35
C THR A 3 -21.79 -19.96 27.38
N PRO A 4 -21.32 -18.76 27.76
CA PRO A 4 -21.28 -17.65 26.84
C PRO A 4 -20.26 -18.00 25.76
N VAL A 5 -20.75 -18.30 24.57
CA VAL A 5 -19.91 -18.36 23.37
C VAL A 5 -19.36 -16.95 23.20
N ARG A 6 -18.12 -16.72 23.63
CA ARG A 6 -17.36 -15.52 23.22
C ARG A 6 -17.45 -15.51 21.70
N ARG A 7 -18.28 -14.62 21.14
CA ARG A 7 -18.31 -14.37 19.69
C ARG A 7 -16.85 -14.15 19.32
N ARG A 8 -16.25 -15.09 18.59
CA ARG A 8 -14.85 -15.00 18.14
C ARG A 8 -14.73 -13.65 17.46
N ALA A 9 -14.08 -12.70 18.11
CA ALA A 9 -13.78 -11.42 17.49
C ALA A 9 -13.04 -11.72 16.18
N ARG A 10 -13.28 -10.93 15.13
CA ARG A 10 -12.58 -11.09 13.84
C ARG A 10 -11.08 -11.21 14.09
N THR A 11 -10.39 -12.14 13.45
CA THR A 11 -8.92 -12.28 13.63
C THR A 11 -8.21 -11.01 13.18
N LEU A 12 -6.99 -10.74 13.67
CA LEU A 12 -6.18 -9.59 13.22
C LEU A 12 -6.11 -9.53 11.69
N ARG A 13 -5.85 -10.68 11.06
CA ARG A 13 -5.84 -10.82 9.61
C ARG A 13 -7.14 -10.33 8.97
N GLN A 14 -8.31 -10.72 9.48
CA GLN A 14 -9.60 -10.25 8.94
C GLN A 14 -9.78 -8.73 9.11
N ARG A 15 -9.34 -8.16 10.23
CA ARG A 15 -9.43 -6.70 10.47
C ARG A 15 -8.49 -5.93 9.54
N ILE A 16 -7.22 -6.34 9.45
CA ILE A 16 -6.23 -5.75 8.53
C ILE A 16 -6.70 -5.87 7.07
N LEU A 17 -7.23 -7.02 6.66
CA LEU A 17 -7.74 -7.21 5.29
C LEU A 17 -8.85 -6.22 4.93
N GLY A 18 -9.69 -5.82 5.90
CA GLY A 18 -10.69 -4.77 5.71
C GLY A 18 -10.06 -3.41 5.39
N TYR A 19 -9.03 -3.01 6.16
CA TYR A 19 -8.27 -1.78 5.89
C TYR A 19 -7.58 -1.83 4.53
N ILE A 20 -6.89 -2.94 4.23
CA ILE A 20 -6.19 -3.12 2.96
C ILE A 20 -7.16 -3.01 1.78
N THR A 21 -8.27 -3.74 1.81
CA THR A 21 -9.24 -3.76 0.70
C THR A 21 -9.82 -2.36 0.46
N GLY A 22 -10.29 -1.70 1.52
CA GLY A 22 -10.83 -0.34 1.39
C GLY A 22 -9.79 0.70 0.94
N ALA A 23 -8.52 0.54 1.35
CA ALA A 23 -7.46 1.41 0.89
C ALA A 23 -7.09 1.17 -0.58
N VAL A 24 -6.99 -0.09 -1.01
CA VAL A 24 -6.76 -0.48 -2.41
C VAL A 24 -7.86 0.05 -3.31
N ASP A 25 -9.13 -0.10 -2.92
CA ASP A 25 -10.27 0.37 -3.71
C ASP A 25 -10.25 1.90 -3.91
N ARG A 26 -9.93 2.66 -2.86
CA ARG A 26 -9.82 4.12 -2.96
C ARG A 26 -8.65 4.55 -3.84
N LEU A 27 -7.51 3.88 -3.73
CA LEU A 27 -6.34 4.18 -4.54
C LEU A 27 -6.58 3.85 -6.02
N ARG A 28 -7.20 2.70 -6.30
CA ARG A 28 -7.67 2.30 -7.62
C ARG A 28 -8.67 3.30 -8.18
N ALA A 29 -9.66 3.73 -7.38
CA ALA A 29 -10.64 4.72 -7.80
C ALA A 29 -9.96 6.05 -8.16
N ALA A 30 -9.01 6.54 -7.36
CA ALA A 30 -8.22 7.72 -7.71
C ALA A 30 -7.51 7.58 -9.06
N TRP A 31 -6.79 6.47 -9.28
CA TRP A 31 -6.08 6.23 -10.55
C TRP A 31 -6.99 6.04 -11.76
N SER A 32 -8.20 5.53 -11.57
CA SER A 32 -9.18 5.39 -12.64
C SER A 32 -9.55 6.75 -13.27
N ILE A 33 -9.39 7.85 -12.53
CA ILE A 33 -9.53 9.22 -13.06
C ILE A 33 -8.56 9.44 -14.23
N LEU A 34 -7.29 9.05 -14.08
CA LEU A 34 -6.27 9.19 -15.13
C LEU A 34 -6.52 8.25 -16.30
N ALA A 35 -6.79 6.97 -16.04
CA ALA A 35 -7.03 5.98 -17.10
C ALA A 35 -8.27 6.34 -17.94
N THR A 36 -9.34 6.80 -17.29
CA THR A 36 -10.56 7.27 -17.96
C THR A 36 -10.31 8.57 -18.72
N ALA A 37 -9.53 9.50 -18.16
CA ALA A 37 -9.15 10.73 -18.87
C ALA A 37 -8.31 10.46 -20.11
N GLN A 38 -7.34 9.53 -20.03
CA GLN A 38 -6.55 9.09 -21.19
C GLN A 38 -7.46 8.52 -22.28
N THR A 39 -8.36 7.60 -21.92
CA THR A 39 -9.26 6.98 -22.90
C THR A 39 -10.19 8.01 -23.55
N ARG A 40 -10.77 8.93 -22.77
CA ARG A 40 -11.59 10.03 -23.31
C ARG A 40 -10.81 10.93 -24.27
N LEU A 41 -9.58 11.30 -23.92
CA LEU A 41 -8.74 12.13 -24.78
C LEU A 41 -8.39 11.40 -26.08
N LEU A 42 -7.96 10.14 -26.00
CA LEU A 42 -7.62 9.35 -27.18
C LEU A 42 -8.83 9.16 -28.12
N ASN A 43 -10.02 8.89 -27.57
CA ASN A 43 -11.23 8.76 -28.38
C ASN A 43 -11.59 10.11 -29.06
N ALA A 44 -11.46 11.23 -28.34
CA ALA A 44 -11.67 12.55 -28.93
C ALA A 44 -10.71 12.85 -30.08
N LEU A 45 -9.46 12.34 -30.02
CA LEU A 45 -8.48 12.46 -31.10
C LEU A 45 -8.86 11.60 -32.32
N THR A 46 -9.35 10.38 -32.12
CA THR A 46 -9.75 9.50 -33.23
C THR A 46 -10.99 10.01 -33.97
N ASP A 47 -11.85 10.75 -33.28
CA ASP A 47 -13.06 11.36 -33.85
C ASP A 47 -12.77 12.61 -34.68
N ILE A 48 -11.60 13.21 -34.52
CA ILE A 48 -11.16 14.36 -35.32
C ILE A 48 -10.77 13.87 -36.72
N ARG A 49 -11.60 14.19 -37.72
CA ARG A 49 -11.32 13.91 -39.14
C ARG A 49 -10.48 15.04 -39.76
N PRO A 50 -9.39 14.73 -40.49
CA PRO A 50 -8.66 15.72 -41.29
C PRO A 50 -9.58 16.33 -42.37
N GLY A 51 -9.51 17.65 -42.56
CA GLY A 51 -10.13 18.33 -43.72
C GLY A 51 -11.61 18.72 -43.60
N ARG A 52 -12.31 18.47 -42.47
CA ARG A 52 -13.68 18.97 -42.28
C ARG A 52 -13.86 19.67 -40.92
N SER A 53 -14.40 20.89 -41.01
CA SER A 53 -15.02 21.71 -39.98
C SER A 53 -14.15 22.74 -39.24
N ALA A 54 -14.63 23.98 -39.25
CA ALA A 54 -14.14 25.12 -38.47
C ALA A 54 -14.16 24.90 -36.92
N GLY A 55 -14.67 23.75 -36.45
CA GLY A 55 -14.80 23.41 -35.03
C GLY A 55 -13.74 22.45 -34.47
N THR A 56 -12.86 21.88 -35.32
CA THR A 56 -11.87 20.88 -34.90
C THR A 56 -10.91 21.39 -33.82
N GLY A 57 -10.37 22.61 -33.99
CA GLY A 57 -9.49 23.22 -33.00
C GLY A 57 -10.19 23.53 -31.66
N THR A 58 -11.50 23.81 -31.69
CA THR A 58 -12.29 24.01 -30.46
C THR A 58 -12.52 22.71 -29.71
N ARG A 59 -12.86 21.62 -30.42
CA ARG A 59 -13.02 20.29 -29.81
C ARG A 59 -11.73 19.76 -29.19
N LEU A 60 -10.60 19.91 -29.89
CA LEU A 60 -9.29 19.51 -29.38
C LEU A 60 -8.93 20.30 -28.11
N ARG A 61 -9.09 21.63 -28.13
CA ARG A 61 -8.85 22.48 -26.94
C ARG A 61 -9.73 22.07 -25.76
N ALA A 62 -11.01 21.77 -26.01
CA ALA A 62 -11.93 21.29 -24.97
C ALA A 62 -11.49 19.93 -24.39
N ALA A 63 -11.06 18.98 -25.23
CA ALA A 63 -10.56 17.68 -24.77
C ALA A 63 -9.27 17.81 -23.94
N LEU A 64 -8.33 18.65 -24.37
CA LEU A 64 -7.10 18.95 -23.62
C LEU A 64 -7.40 19.63 -22.27
N ALA A 65 -8.34 20.58 -22.24
CA ALA A 65 -8.78 21.23 -21.01
C ALA A 65 -9.41 20.22 -20.04
N ALA A 66 -10.29 19.34 -20.52
CA ALA A 66 -10.92 18.29 -19.71
C ALA A 66 -9.89 17.29 -19.14
N PHE A 67 -8.84 16.97 -19.91
CA PHE A 67 -7.73 16.15 -19.42
C PHE A 67 -6.97 16.85 -18.29
N ASN A 68 -6.63 18.14 -18.44
CA ASN A 68 -5.99 18.93 -17.39
C ASN A 68 -6.84 19.03 -16.11
N THR A 69 -8.15 19.22 -16.23
CA THR A 69 -9.07 19.17 -15.08
C THR A 69 -9.00 17.82 -14.37
N SER A 70 -8.89 16.73 -15.14
CA SER A 70 -8.76 15.37 -14.59
C SER A 70 -7.42 15.16 -13.88
N LEU A 71 -6.33 15.79 -14.31
CA LEU A 71 -5.06 15.78 -13.56
C LEU A 71 -5.20 16.42 -12.18
N GLY A 72 -5.90 17.56 -12.11
CA GLY A 72 -6.19 18.22 -10.83
C GLY A 72 -7.08 17.38 -9.92
N ALA A 73 -8.10 16.72 -10.48
CA ALA A 73 -8.97 15.82 -9.74
C ALA A 73 -8.21 14.59 -9.20
N PHE A 74 -7.33 14.00 -10.01
CA PHE A 74 -6.44 12.93 -9.59
C PHE A 74 -5.54 13.37 -8.44
N ALA A 75 -4.83 14.50 -8.59
CA ALA A 75 -3.91 15.00 -7.57
C ALA A 75 -4.59 15.19 -6.22
N ARG A 76 -5.78 15.82 -6.20
CA ARG A 76 -6.55 16.01 -4.96
C ARG A 76 -7.00 14.68 -4.35
N THR A 77 -7.57 13.78 -5.16
CA THR A 77 -8.13 12.51 -4.67
C THR A 77 -7.02 11.59 -4.14
N ALA A 78 -5.92 11.46 -4.87
CA ALA A 78 -4.79 10.63 -4.46
C ALA A 78 -4.01 11.25 -3.29
N GLY A 79 -3.86 12.58 -3.25
CA GLY A 79 -3.24 13.28 -2.12
C GLY A 79 -4.04 13.11 -0.83
N ALA A 80 -5.37 13.31 -0.89
CA ALA A 80 -6.26 13.09 0.26
C ALA A 80 -6.23 11.63 0.74
N PHE A 81 -6.09 10.67 -0.18
CA PHE A 81 -5.86 9.27 0.18
C PHE A 81 -4.54 9.11 0.96
N ALA A 82 -3.42 9.63 0.46
CA ALA A 82 -2.11 9.48 1.10
C ALA A 82 -2.10 10.09 2.51
N GLU A 83 -2.68 11.28 2.66
CA GLU A 83 -2.82 11.97 3.95
C GLU A 83 -3.68 11.17 4.93
N ARG A 84 -4.86 10.68 4.50
CA ARG A 84 -5.74 9.87 5.37
C ARG A 84 -5.10 8.55 5.74
N TRP A 85 -4.44 7.90 4.79
CA TRP A 85 -3.76 6.63 5.03
C TRP A 85 -2.70 6.78 6.11
N ALA A 86 -1.83 7.78 5.98
CA ALA A 86 -0.75 8.02 6.92
C ALA A 86 -1.22 8.56 8.28
N SER A 87 -2.14 9.53 8.30
CA SER A 87 -2.53 10.21 9.54
C SER A 87 -3.60 9.46 10.35
N SER A 88 -4.40 8.59 9.71
CA SER A 88 -5.56 7.97 10.34
C SER A 88 -5.55 6.44 10.25
N ASP A 89 -5.40 5.87 9.05
CA ASP A 89 -5.52 4.41 8.89
C ASP A 89 -4.33 3.66 9.53
N LEU A 90 -3.09 4.11 9.30
CA LEU A 90 -1.90 3.47 9.89
C LEU A 90 -1.91 3.50 11.43
N PRO A 91 -2.24 4.60 12.12
CA PRO A 91 -2.43 4.59 13.58
C PRO A 91 -3.50 3.61 14.08
N LEU A 92 -4.60 3.45 13.33
CA LEU A 92 -5.62 2.45 13.67
C LEU A 92 -5.05 1.02 13.52
N ILE A 93 -4.39 0.73 12.40
CA ILE A 93 -3.76 -0.58 12.13
C ILE A 93 -2.68 -0.90 13.16
N TYR A 94 -1.89 0.10 13.56
CA TYR A 94 -0.88 -0.04 14.62
C TYR A 94 -1.55 -0.50 15.92
N ARG A 95 -2.61 0.19 16.35
CA ARG A 95 -3.36 -0.19 17.56
C ARG A 95 -3.96 -1.60 17.45
N GLU A 96 -4.46 -1.99 16.28
CA GLU A 96 -4.96 -3.35 16.05
C GLU A 96 -3.89 -4.42 16.24
N GLY A 97 -2.65 -4.14 15.80
CA GLY A 97 -1.50 -5.01 16.04
C GLY A 97 -1.18 -5.16 17.52
N ALA A 98 -1.13 -4.05 18.26
CA ALA A 98 -0.92 -4.05 19.71
C ALA A 98 -2.01 -4.82 20.47
N TRP A 99 -3.28 -4.54 20.18
CA TRP A 99 -4.41 -5.27 20.79
C TRP A 99 -4.38 -6.76 20.49
N THR A 100 -3.98 -7.15 19.28
CA THR A 100 -3.85 -8.58 18.95
C THR A 100 -2.75 -9.25 19.76
N MET A 101 -1.62 -8.58 19.97
CA MET A 101 -0.56 -9.10 20.84
C MET A 101 -1.07 -9.33 22.27
N LEU A 102 -1.85 -8.39 22.82
CA LEU A 102 -2.49 -8.55 24.13
C LEU A 102 -3.52 -9.69 24.13
N ASP A 103 -4.38 -9.78 23.11
CA ASP A 103 -5.35 -10.87 22.96
C ASP A 103 -4.66 -12.25 22.90
N ASN A 104 -3.56 -12.35 22.15
CA ASN A 104 -2.73 -13.57 22.04
C ASN A 104 -2.09 -13.96 23.37
N ALA A 105 -1.79 -12.99 24.24
CA ALA A 105 -1.33 -13.20 25.62
C ALA A 105 -2.47 -13.37 26.64
N ALA A 106 -3.73 -13.40 26.22
CA ALA A 106 -4.91 -13.38 27.08
C ALA A 106 -4.90 -12.21 28.09
N ARG A 107 -4.38 -11.04 27.69
CA ARG A 107 -4.34 -9.81 28.49
C ARG A 107 -5.41 -8.82 28.03
N PRO A 108 -5.90 -7.94 28.93
CA PRO A 108 -6.92 -6.98 28.55
C PRO A 108 -6.35 -5.82 27.72
N ASN A 109 -7.07 -5.43 26.66
CA ASN A 109 -6.66 -4.36 25.74
C ASN A 109 -6.44 -2.98 26.38
N ARG A 110 -6.93 -2.76 27.61
CA ARG A 110 -6.67 -1.55 28.41
C ARG A 110 -5.21 -1.39 28.86
N LEU A 111 -4.39 -2.45 28.73
CA LEU A 111 -2.95 -2.35 28.99
C LEU A 111 -2.24 -1.53 27.91
N PHE A 112 -2.73 -1.58 26.66
CA PHE A 112 -2.18 -0.74 25.62
C PHE A 112 -2.48 0.73 25.91
N GLN A 113 -1.43 1.52 25.99
CA GLN A 113 -1.49 2.97 26.07
C GLN A 113 -0.56 3.57 25.03
N TRP A 114 -0.93 4.73 24.48
CA TRP A 114 -0.01 5.44 23.60
C TRP A 114 1.16 6.02 24.42
N THR A 115 2.27 5.28 24.45
CA THR A 115 3.55 5.74 24.98
C THR A 115 4.32 6.55 23.93
N ASP A 116 5.38 7.24 24.33
CA ASP A 116 6.27 7.92 23.38
C ASP A 116 6.93 6.96 22.39
N ARG A 117 7.21 5.72 22.82
CA ARG A 117 7.77 4.68 21.93
C ARG A 117 6.77 4.27 20.84
N HIS A 118 5.51 4.05 21.19
CA HIS A 118 4.46 3.75 20.20
C HIS A 118 4.21 4.93 19.26
N ARG A 119 4.09 6.15 19.80
CA ARG A 119 3.94 7.37 19.01
C ARG A 119 5.11 7.56 18.05
N GLY A 120 6.33 7.38 18.51
CA GLY A 120 7.54 7.46 17.68
C GLY A 120 7.52 6.44 16.55
N ALA A 121 7.27 5.17 16.86
CA ALA A 121 7.24 4.10 15.86
C ALA A 121 6.18 4.35 14.76
N VAL A 122 4.94 4.68 15.14
CA VAL A 122 3.88 4.93 14.16
C VAL A 122 4.11 6.22 13.37
N THR A 123 4.69 7.25 13.99
CA THR A 123 5.02 8.50 13.30
C THR A 123 6.08 8.28 12.24
N SER A 124 7.15 7.53 12.54
CA SER A 124 8.19 7.20 11.57
C SER A 124 7.64 6.39 10.38
N LEU A 125 6.84 5.34 10.65
CA LEU A 125 6.20 4.55 9.60
C LEU A 125 5.25 5.40 8.74
N SER A 126 4.44 6.25 9.38
CA SER A 126 3.48 7.11 8.68
C SER A 126 4.18 8.14 7.80
N ALA A 127 5.25 8.76 8.28
CA ALA A 127 6.04 9.71 7.51
C ALA A 127 6.69 9.05 6.28
N GLN A 128 7.28 7.87 6.45
CA GLN A 128 7.88 7.11 5.34
C GLN A 128 6.82 6.77 4.28
N TYR A 129 5.71 6.16 4.69
CA TYR A 129 4.68 5.71 3.74
C TYR A 129 3.92 6.85 3.08
N TYR A 130 3.76 7.98 3.77
CA TYR A 130 3.28 9.21 3.15
C TYR A 130 4.22 9.71 2.06
N ALA A 131 5.53 9.73 2.32
CA ALA A 131 6.53 10.13 1.33
C ALA A 131 6.54 9.19 0.12
N ASP A 132 6.49 7.87 0.33
CA ASP A 132 6.46 6.87 -0.74
C ASP A 132 5.22 7.04 -1.65
N LEU A 133 4.03 7.20 -1.06
CA LEU A 133 2.80 7.42 -1.79
C LEU A 133 2.82 8.76 -2.55
N THR A 134 3.27 9.82 -1.90
CA THR A 134 3.35 11.17 -2.51
C THR A 134 4.35 11.21 -3.66
N ALA A 135 5.50 10.54 -3.53
CA ALA A 135 6.46 10.39 -4.61
C ALA A 135 5.83 9.66 -5.81
N ARG A 136 5.05 8.61 -5.56
CA ARG A 136 4.37 7.86 -6.62
C ARG A 136 3.27 8.68 -7.31
N ILE A 137 2.50 9.46 -6.55
CA ILE A 137 1.48 10.38 -7.10
C ILE A 137 2.13 11.44 -7.98
N THR A 138 3.25 12.01 -7.52
CA THR A 138 4.03 13.01 -8.27
C THR A 138 4.55 12.42 -9.58
N GLU A 139 5.06 11.19 -9.55
CA GLU A 139 5.51 10.48 -10.74
C GLU A 139 4.36 10.19 -11.71
N ALA A 140 3.19 9.79 -11.23
CA ALA A 140 2.00 9.59 -12.07
C ALA A 140 1.58 10.90 -12.76
N LEU A 141 1.61 12.03 -12.05
CA LEU A 141 1.34 13.36 -12.63
C LEU A 141 2.39 13.74 -13.68
N ARG A 142 3.68 13.47 -13.42
CA ARG A 142 4.76 13.72 -14.38
C ARG A 142 4.53 12.94 -15.68
N ARG A 143 4.19 11.65 -15.57
CA ARG A 143 3.91 10.78 -16.73
C ARG A 143 2.63 11.20 -17.47
N ALA A 144 1.58 11.60 -16.76
CA ALA A 144 0.36 12.09 -17.38
C ALA A 144 0.58 13.41 -18.14
N ARG A 145 1.45 14.30 -17.65
CA ARG A 145 1.88 15.50 -18.39
C ARG A 145 2.78 15.18 -19.59
N ALA A 146 3.57 14.11 -19.53
CA ALA A 146 4.34 13.63 -20.69
C ALA A 146 3.40 13.08 -21.77
N PHE A 147 2.40 12.29 -21.40
CA PHE A 147 1.33 11.85 -22.30
C PHE A 147 0.62 13.03 -22.97
N LEU A 148 0.25 14.06 -22.20
CA LEU A 148 -0.42 15.24 -22.74
C LEU A 148 0.45 15.96 -23.79
N ARG A 149 1.76 16.09 -23.55
CA ARG A 149 2.70 16.67 -24.52
C ARG A 149 2.77 15.83 -25.79
N ALA A 150 2.92 14.51 -25.67
CA ALA A 150 2.93 13.60 -26.82
C ALA A 150 1.63 13.69 -27.65
N VAL A 151 0.48 13.84 -26.99
CA VAL A 151 -0.80 14.10 -27.68
C VAL A 151 -0.78 15.43 -28.42
N GLN A 152 -0.29 16.51 -27.80
CA GLN A 152 -0.22 17.82 -28.43
C GLN A 152 0.70 17.82 -29.64
N ASP A 153 1.84 17.14 -29.55
CA ASP A 153 2.80 17.00 -30.66
C ASP A 153 2.16 16.19 -31.79
N ALA A 154 1.58 15.02 -31.49
CA ALA A 154 0.86 14.21 -32.48
C ALA A 154 -0.31 14.97 -33.13
N ALA A 155 -1.02 15.82 -32.40
CA ALA A 155 -2.12 16.62 -32.94
C ALA A 155 -1.66 17.76 -33.86
N ARG A 156 -0.44 18.28 -33.69
CA ARG A 156 0.15 19.26 -34.63
C ARG A 156 0.48 18.58 -35.95
N ASP A 157 1.11 17.41 -35.90
CA ASP A 157 1.49 16.64 -37.09
C ASP A 157 0.26 16.05 -37.81
N ALA A 158 -0.76 15.65 -37.05
CA ALA A 158 -1.95 15.00 -37.59
C ALA A 158 -2.88 15.90 -38.42
N LEU A 159 -2.65 17.21 -38.43
CA LEU A 159 -3.25 18.07 -39.45
C LEU A 159 -2.78 17.70 -40.87
N SER A 160 -1.76 16.82 -40.99
CA SER A 160 -1.27 16.22 -42.23
C SER A 160 -1.39 14.68 -42.33
N VAL A 161 -1.59 13.93 -41.23
CA VAL A 161 -1.64 12.44 -41.16
C VAL A 161 -2.64 11.94 -40.09
N ARG A 162 -3.06 10.67 -40.10
CA ARG A 162 -3.93 10.10 -39.06
C ARG A 162 -3.18 9.87 -37.73
N ILE A 163 -3.77 10.25 -36.59
CA ILE A 163 -3.23 9.99 -35.23
C ILE A 163 -3.26 8.49 -34.90
N ASP A 164 -2.14 7.93 -34.47
CA ASP A 164 -2.06 6.58 -33.89
C ASP A 164 -2.32 6.62 -32.37
N ALA A 165 -3.60 6.51 -32.00
CA ALA A 165 -4.03 6.45 -30.60
C ALA A 165 -3.56 5.18 -29.87
N ALA A 166 -3.30 4.09 -30.59
CA ALA A 166 -2.84 2.83 -30.00
C ALA A 166 -1.37 2.94 -29.57
N ALA A 167 -0.53 3.56 -30.41
CA ALA A 167 0.85 3.89 -30.05
C ALA A 167 0.91 4.80 -28.82
N LEU A 168 0.15 5.91 -28.82
CA LEU A 168 0.09 6.83 -27.68
C LEU A 168 -0.30 6.14 -26.36
N ARG A 169 -1.25 5.19 -26.40
CA ARG A 169 -1.64 4.42 -25.21
C ARG A 169 -0.54 3.48 -24.73
N ARG A 170 0.09 2.74 -25.65
CA ARG A 170 1.16 1.78 -25.35
C ARG A 170 2.41 2.45 -24.79
N ASP A 171 2.75 3.62 -25.33
CA ASP A 171 3.98 4.34 -25.02
C ASP A 171 3.81 5.18 -23.74
N HIS A 172 2.57 5.58 -23.42
CA HIS A 172 2.25 6.36 -22.22
C HIS A 172 1.08 5.80 -21.38
N PRO A 173 1.12 4.55 -20.89
CA PRO A 173 0.00 3.97 -20.15
C PRO A 173 -0.17 4.65 -18.79
N LEU A 174 -1.38 5.15 -18.49
CA LEU A 174 -1.71 5.81 -17.21
C LEU A 174 -2.43 4.90 -16.20
N ASP A 175 -2.75 3.67 -16.60
CA ASP A 175 -3.30 2.59 -15.76
C ASP A 175 -2.21 1.67 -15.16
N THR A 176 -0.95 2.00 -15.43
CA THR A 176 0.22 1.18 -15.14
C THR A 176 1.24 1.98 -14.35
N VAL A 177 1.73 1.42 -13.26
CA VAL A 177 2.90 1.90 -12.52
C VAL A 177 4.16 1.38 -13.21
N ILE A 178 5.09 2.29 -13.50
CA ILE A 178 6.38 1.97 -14.09
C ILE A 178 7.47 2.33 -13.09
N TYR A 179 8.36 1.38 -12.81
CA TYR A 179 9.52 1.56 -11.93
C TYR A 179 10.73 2.07 -12.71
N ALA A 180 11.77 2.52 -11.98
CA ALA A 180 13.00 3.03 -12.58
C ALA A 180 13.72 1.99 -13.48
N ASN A 181 13.61 0.70 -13.14
CA ASN A 181 14.11 -0.42 -13.94
C ASN A 181 13.17 -0.82 -15.10
N ASN A 182 12.20 0.02 -15.45
CA ASN A 182 11.18 -0.21 -16.47
C ASN A 182 10.22 -1.39 -16.20
N ALA A 183 10.22 -1.97 -14.99
CA ALA A 183 9.20 -2.94 -14.60
C ALA A 183 7.81 -2.28 -14.60
N ARG A 184 6.82 -2.97 -15.19
CA ARG A 184 5.47 -2.45 -15.40
C ARG A 184 4.47 -3.29 -14.62
N HIS A 185 3.68 -2.62 -13.78
CA HIS A 185 2.65 -3.28 -12.98
C HIS A 185 1.31 -2.56 -13.15
N PRO A 186 0.21 -3.28 -13.36
CA PRO A 186 -1.12 -2.69 -13.26
C PRO A 186 -1.28 -1.99 -11.91
N VAL A 187 -1.93 -0.83 -11.91
CA VAL A 187 -2.09 -0.02 -10.69
C VAL A 187 -2.74 -0.82 -9.56
N GLU A 188 -3.71 -1.68 -9.86
CA GLU A 188 -4.34 -2.52 -8.84
C GLU A 188 -3.33 -3.47 -8.17
N ALA A 189 -2.48 -4.13 -8.96
CA ALA A 189 -1.48 -5.04 -8.44
C ALA A 189 -0.44 -4.31 -7.57
N TRP A 190 0.01 -3.14 -8.04
CA TRP A 190 0.89 -2.27 -7.26
C TRP A 190 0.23 -1.81 -5.96
N ALA A 191 -1.00 -1.30 -6.02
CA ALA A 191 -1.75 -0.81 -4.86
C ALA A 191 -1.92 -1.92 -3.82
N ARG A 192 -2.33 -3.12 -4.26
CA ARG A 192 -2.49 -4.29 -3.38
C ARG A 192 -1.18 -4.65 -2.69
N ALA A 193 -0.07 -4.71 -3.42
CA ALA A 193 1.23 -5.02 -2.87
C ALA A 193 1.69 -3.95 -1.86
N ALA A 194 1.68 -2.67 -2.26
CA ALA A 194 2.15 -1.57 -1.43
C ALA A 194 1.34 -1.42 -0.15
N ILE A 195 0.00 -1.42 -0.25
CA ILE A 195 -0.88 -1.23 0.91
C ILE A 195 -0.82 -2.44 1.86
N THR A 196 -0.72 -3.67 1.33
CA THR A 196 -0.55 -4.85 2.18
C THR A 196 0.77 -4.80 2.95
N TRP A 197 1.87 -4.49 2.26
CA TRP A 197 3.18 -4.33 2.88
C TRP A 197 3.13 -3.32 4.04
N GLN A 198 2.58 -2.13 3.80
CA GLN A 198 2.51 -1.07 4.78
C GLN A 198 1.64 -1.47 5.97
N ALA A 199 0.45 -2.02 5.72
CA ALA A 199 -0.47 -2.42 6.79
C ALA A 199 0.09 -3.56 7.66
N VAL A 200 0.64 -4.62 7.05
CA VAL A 200 1.19 -5.76 7.79
C VAL A 200 2.43 -5.34 8.58
N THR A 201 3.33 -4.56 7.96
CA THR A 201 4.49 -3.99 8.66
C THR A 201 4.06 -3.18 9.87
N THR A 202 3.11 -2.25 9.71
CA THR A 202 2.62 -1.42 10.81
C THR A 202 2.00 -2.22 11.95
N ALA A 203 1.16 -3.21 11.64
CA ALA A 203 0.55 -4.05 12.67
C ALA A 203 1.60 -4.90 13.41
N ASN A 204 2.54 -5.50 12.68
CA ASN A 204 3.57 -6.36 13.28
C ASN A 204 4.61 -5.57 14.07
N THR A 205 4.95 -4.35 13.66
CA THR A 205 5.77 -3.44 14.47
C THR A 205 5.08 -3.11 15.80
N ALA A 206 3.77 -2.87 15.79
CA ALA A 206 3.01 -2.63 17.03
C ALA A 206 2.97 -3.88 17.91
N ALA A 207 2.69 -5.03 17.32
CA ALA A 207 2.66 -6.31 18.02
C ALA A 207 4.00 -6.60 18.72
N ALA A 208 5.12 -6.48 18.00
CA ALA A 208 6.46 -6.69 18.55
C ALA A 208 6.79 -5.67 19.65
N ARG A 209 6.47 -4.38 19.46
CA ARG A 209 6.62 -3.36 20.52
C ARG A 209 5.83 -3.72 21.78
N THR A 210 4.58 -4.14 21.62
CA THR A 210 3.71 -4.48 22.75
C THR A 210 4.13 -5.75 23.48
N ALA A 211 4.75 -6.70 22.79
CA ALA A 211 5.38 -7.85 23.44
C ALA A 211 6.45 -7.41 24.45
N LEU A 212 7.25 -6.40 24.09
CA LEU A 212 8.29 -5.87 24.97
C LEU A 212 7.73 -4.90 26.02
N ASP A 213 7.05 -3.83 25.58
CA ASP A 213 6.71 -2.68 26.41
C ASP A 213 5.56 -2.99 27.40
N GLU A 214 4.52 -3.73 26.99
CA GLU A 214 3.37 -4.05 27.86
C GLU A 214 3.41 -5.46 28.46
N LEU A 215 4.02 -6.43 27.77
CA LEU A 215 4.06 -7.82 28.22
C LEU A 215 5.39 -8.23 28.86
N GLY A 216 6.45 -7.44 28.68
CA GLY A 216 7.75 -7.69 29.28
C GLY A 216 8.45 -8.95 28.75
N THR A 217 8.14 -9.40 27.54
CA THR A 217 8.82 -10.52 26.88
C THR A 217 9.71 -10.06 25.74
N ASP A 218 10.91 -10.62 25.67
CA ASP A 218 11.87 -10.42 24.58
C ASP A 218 11.68 -11.42 23.45
N TRP A 219 10.78 -12.39 23.61
CA TRP A 219 10.62 -13.52 22.67
C TRP A 219 9.22 -13.59 22.10
N VAL A 220 9.17 -13.76 20.78
CA VAL A 220 7.93 -14.05 20.04
C VAL A 220 8.09 -15.33 19.23
N GLU A 221 7.02 -16.09 19.15
CA GLU A 221 6.85 -17.12 18.14
C GLU A 221 6.32 -16.49 16.86
N VAL A 222 6.84 -16.94 15.73
CA VAL A 222 6.43 -16.49 14.41
C VAL A 222 5.44 -17.48 13.80
N ARG A 223 4.23 -17.00 13.50
CA ARG A 223 3.25 -17.72 12.67
C ARG A 223 3.25 -17.12 11.28
N ASP A 224 3.63 -17.90 10.27
CA ASP A 224 3.72 -17.44 8.87
C ASP A 224 3.39 -18.59 7.88
N GLY A 225 3.50 -18.35 6.58
CA GLY A 225 3.48 -19.44 5.59
C GLY A 225 4.67 -20.40 5.77
N PRO A 226 4.50 -21.72 5.53
CA PRO A 226 5.58 -22.69 5.73
C PRO A 226 6.83 -22.40 4.87
N ASP A 227 6.64 -21.81 3.69
CA ASP A 227 7.70 -21.47 2.75
C ASP A 227 8.17 -20.00 2.86
N CYS A 228 7.63 -19.22 3.81
CA CYS A 228 8.03 -17.83 3.99
C CYS A 228 9.39 -17.75 4.71
N GLY A 229 10.36 -17.12 4.06
CA GLY A 229 11.64 -16.75 4.67
C GLY A 229 11.54 -15.55 5.64
N TRP A 230 12.59 -15.34 6.43
CA TRP A 230 12.64 -14.36 7.51
C TRP A 230 12.73 -12.91 7.01
N THR A 231 13.79 -12.58 6.26
CA THR A 231 14.02 -11.22 5.75
C THR A 231 13.39 -10.96 4.39
N SER A 232 13.21 -12.01 3.59
CA SER A 232 12.56 -12.00 2.27
C SER A 232 11.83 -13.34 2.04
N HIS A 233 10.97 -13.43 1.03
CA HIS A 233 10.23 -14.67 0.74
C HIS A 233 11.16 -15.87 0.53
N ASP A 234 12.23 -15.66 -0.25
CA ASP A 234 13.19 -16.70 -0.64
C ASP A 234 14.36 -16.86 0.33
N ASP A 235 14.30 -16.20 1.50
CA ASP A 235 15.33 -16.33 2.53
C ASP A 235 15.40 -17.80 3.02
N PRO A 236 16.60 -18.43 3.00
CA PRO A 236 16.76 -19.80 3.50
C PRO A 236 16.45 -19.93 5.00
N ASP A 237 16.57 -18.85 5.77
CA ASP A 237 16.10 -18.81 7.16
C ASP A 237 14.57 -18.73 7.19
N ARG A 238 13.90 -19.87 7.44
CA ARG A 238 12.42 -19.94 7.44
C ARG A 238 11.83 -19.26 8.68
N ALA A 239 10.75 -18.53 8.45
CA ALA A 239 10.11 -17.75 9.50
C ALA A 239 9.16 -18.59 10.36
N ASN A 240 8.31 -19.40 9.74
CA ASN A 240 7.20 -20.07 10.42
C ASN A 240 7.68 -21.06 11.49
N ARG A 241 7.02 -21.04 12.66
CA ARG A 241 7.34 -21.86 13.84
C ARG A 241 8.78 -21.68 14.34
N THR A 242 9.29 -20.46 14.24
CA THR A 242 10.55 -20.08 14.90
C THR A 242 10.32 -19.13 16.07
N LEU A 243 11.24 -19.17 17.03
CA LEU A 243 11.38 -18.15 18.06
C LEU A 243 12.27 -17.04 17.55
N ARG A 244 11.81 -15.80 17.71
CA ARG A 244 12.55 -14.59 17.34
C ARG A 244 12.59 -13.64 18.51
N THR A 245 13.69 -12.91 18.62
CA THR A 245 13.74 -11.78 19.54
C THR A 245 12.76 -10.70 19.09
N VAL A 246 12.26 -9.88 20.01
CA VAL A 246 11.44 -8.71 19.67
C VAL A 246 12.24 -7.75 18.78
N GLN A 247 13.55 -7.61 18.99
CA GLN A 247 14.42 -6.77 18.19
C GLN A 247 14.47 -7.25 16.74
N ASP A 248 14.60 -8.56 16.50
CA ASP A 248 14.54 -9.11 15.15
C ASP A 248 13.14 -8.92 14.54
N ALA A 249 12.08 -9.15 15.32
CA ALA A 249 10.70 -8.94 14.87
C ALA A 249 10.43 -7.46 14.48
N LEU A 250 11.08 -6.50 15.15
CA LEU A 250 11.03 -5.08 14.81
C LEU A 250 11.87 -4.73 13.59
N ALA A 251 12.99 -5.43 13.36
CA ALA A 251 13.81 -5.27 12.16
C ALA A 251 13.13 -5.85 10.92
N TYR A 252 12.42 -6.97 11.07
CA TYR A 252 11.76 -7.70 9.97
C TYR A 252 10.28 -8.00 10.28
N PRO A 253 9.44 -6.97 10.43
CA PRO A 253 8.02 -7.13 10.75
C PRO A 253 7.22 -7.77 9.60
N SER A 254 7.74 -7.74 8.38
CA SER A 254 7.20 -8.38 7.18
C SER A 254 8.35 -8.75 6.24
N ALA A 255 8.19 -9.83 5.46
CA ALA A 255 9.21 -10.28 4.50
C ALA A 255 8.86 -9.96 3.03
N HIS A 256 7.58 -9.81 2.69
CA HIS A 256 7.16 -9.52 1.31
C HIS A 256 5.75 -8.90 1.25
N PRO A 257 5.32 -8.32 0.11
CA PRO A 257 4.03 -7.64 -0.01
C PRO A 257 2.78 -8.50 0.20
N HIS A 258 2.91 -9.82 0.30
CA HIS A 258 1.81 -10.76 0.56
C HIS A 258 2.03 -11.57 1.83
N CYS A 259 2.90 -11.07 2.72
CA CYS A 259 3.27 -11.74 3.95
C CYS A 259 2.04 -11.87 4.86
N ILE A 260 1.91 -13.04 5.50
CA ILE A 260 0.82 -13.36 6.43
C ILE A 260 1.33 -13.52 7.86
N ARG A 261 2.58 -13.08 8.10
CA ARG A 261 3.28 -13.15 9.38
C ARG A 261 2.48 -12.53 10.50
N GLU A 262 2.51 -13.21 11.63
CA GLU A 262 1.98 -12.77 12.90
C GLU A 262 2.93 -13.18 14.02
N PHE A 263 3.03 -12.34 15.04
CA PHE A 263 3.83 -12.60 16.22
C PHE A 263 2.95 -13.02 17.41
N LEU A 264 3.36 -14.09 18.08
CA LEU A 264 2.72 -14.63 19.27
C LEU A 264 3.69 -14.43 20.46
N PRO A 265 3.26 -13.87 21.59
CA PRO A 265 4.15 -13.61 22.72
C PRO A 265 4.51 -14.91 23.43
N ARG A 266 5.79 -15.08 23.77
CA ARG A 266 6.27 -16.24 24.56
C ARG A 266 6.62 -15.81 25.96
N LEU A 267 5.59 -15.66 26.78
CA LEU A 267 5.71 -15.24 28.19
C LEU A 267 6.42 -16.29 29.05
N ASP A 268 6.39 -17.55 28.61
CA ASP A 268 7.08 -18.68 29.23
C ASP A 268 8.62 -18.61 29.09
N LEU A 269 9.12 -17.72 28.23
CA LEU A 269 10.55 -17.55 27.95
C LEU A 269 11.15 -16.30 28.60
N ILE A 270 10.37 -15.57 29.42
CA ILE A 270 10.87 -14.38 30.12
C ILE A 270 12.04 -14.75 31.03
N GLY A 271 13.14 -13.98 30.92
CA GLY A 271 14.36 -14.18 31.70
C GLY A 271 15.26 -15.32 31.21
N ARG A 272 14.91 -16.01 30.12
CA ARG A 272 15.75 -17.05 29.50
C ARG A 272 16.79 -16.43 28.57
N ALA A 273 18.06 -16.82 28.74
CA ALA A 273 19.20 -16.20 28.06
C ALA A 273 19.90 -17.14 27.05
N GLU A 274 19.59 -18.44 27.10
CA GLU A 274 20.22 -19.49 26.28
C GLU A 274 19.51 -19.77 24.95
N ILE A 275 18.39 -19.11 24.68
CA ILE A 275 17.63 -19.23 23.43
C ILE A 275 18.30 -18.39 22.34
N ARG A 276 18.39 -18.95 21.13
CA ARG A 276 18.89 -18.23 19.95
C ARG A 276 17.72 -17.84 19.05
N SER A 277 17.79 -16.64 18.48
CA SER A 277 16.83 -16.23 17.45
C SER A 277 16.93 -17.16 16.24
N GLY A 278 15.79 -17.52 15.67
CA GLY A 278 15.66 -18.53 14.62
C GLY A 278 15.56 -19.97 15.14
N ALA A 279 15.54 -20.20 16.45
CA ALA A 279 15.32 -21.55 17.00
C ALA A 279 13.94 -22.08 16.60
N LEU A 280 13.90 -23.36 16.18
CA LEU A 280 12.65 -24.06 15.85
C LEU A 280 11.85 -24.40 17.11
N LEU A 281 10.52 -24.44 16.96
CA LEU A 281 9.56 -24.86 17.97
C LEU A 281 9.08 -26.30 17.80
#